data_AF-A0A5C4JD48-F1
#
_entry.id   AF-A0A5C4JD48-F1
#
_cell.length_a   1.000
_cell.length_b   1.000
_cell.length_c   1.000
_cell.angle_alpha   90.00
_cell.angle_beta   90.00
_cell.angle_gamma   90.00
#
_symmetry.space_group_name_H-M   'P 1'
#
loop_
_entity.id
_entity.type
_entity.pdbx_description
1 polymer ?
#
loop_
_entity_poly.entity_id
_entity_poly.type
_entity_poly.pdbx_seq_one_letter_code
_entity_poly.pdbx_strand_id
1 'polypeptide(L)'
;MAEFTSYLDAPVDYSQSFSDRIARLGAELSTELSHSLSHDDDMNYNAGQKLSLYLTADGRPTDDARAANHALSIWISSKGPFWTAIVHRGPEGELTWYPGSVSAVRETPAGNQILETIDRFMASHDLTLVPEEALGQPAEGHETEMDGAPATVRDVLFCEIC
;
A
#
# COMPACT_ATOMS: atom_id res chain seq x y z
N MET A 1 5.42 -18.52 -3.90
CA MET A 1 6.01 -18.14 -2.59
C MET A 1 7.53 -17.91 -2.65
N ALA A 2 8.19 -17.83 -3.82
CA ALA A 2 9.66 -17.84 -3.90
C ALA A 2 10.31 -16.48 -4.23
N GLU A 3 9.56 -15.43 -4.57
CA GLU A 3 10.17 -14.20 -5.14
C GLU A 3 10.60 -13.16 -4.10
N PHE A 4 10.02 -13.15 -2.89
CA PHE A 4 10.32 -12.13 -1.87
C PHE A 4 11.12 -12.65 -0.67
N THR A 5 11.37 -13.96 -0.56
CA THR A 5 12.09 -14.55 0.57
C THR A 5 13.51 -14.01 0.73
N SER A 6 14.21 -13.70 -0.37
CA SER A 6 15.55 -13.11 -0.31
C SER A 6 15.58 -11.67 0.23
N TYR A 7 14.43 -11.02 0.32
CA TYR A 7 14.29 -9.63 0.74
C TYR A 7 13.72 -9.48 2.15
N LEU A 8 13.27 -10.58 2.77
CA LEU A 8 12.79 -10.55 4.16
C LEU A 8 13.91 -10.12 5.12
N ASP A 9 15.15 -10.54 4.86
CA ASP A 9 16.33 -10.16 5.66
C ASP A 9 17.02 -8.87 5.19
N ALA A 10 16.52 -8.21 4.13
CA ALA A 10 17.15 -6.99 3.62
C ALA A 10 16.98 -5.84 4.64
N PRO A 11 18.00 -4.97 4.81
CA PRO A 11 17.86 -3.81 5.68
C PRO A 11 16.85 -2.83 5.08
N VAL A 12 16.13 -2.12 5.94
CA VAL A 12 15.24 -1.02 5.53
C VAL A 12 16.06 0.17 5.04
N ASP A 13 15.63 0.74 3.92
CA ASP A 13 16.25 1.93 3.32
C ASP A 13 15.55 3.20 3.81
N TYR A 14 16.05 3.77 4.90
CA TYR A 14 15.61 5.07 5.44
C TYR A 14 16.24 6.27 4.73
N SER A 15 16.88 6.08 3.56
CA SER A 15 17.55 7.18 2.88
C SER A 15 16.55 8.18 2.27
N GLN A 16 16.95 9.45 2.22
CA GLN A 16 16.21 10.46 1.47
C GLN A 16 16.02 10.08 0.00
N SER A 17 16.96 9.31 -0.58
CA SER A 17 16.87 8.90 -1.98
C SER A 17 15.69 7.96 -2.25
N PHE A 18 15.34 7.12 -1.27
CA PHE A 18 14.14 6.30 -1.31
C PHE A 18 12.89 7.17 -1.20
N SER A 19 12.82 8.05 -0.20
CA SER A 19 11.69 8.99 -0.06
C SER A 19 11.45 9.85 -1.31
N ASP A 20 12.51 10.40 -1.90
CA ASP A 20 12.44 11.20 -3.12
C ASP A 20 11.93 10.38 -4.31
N ARG A 21 12.30 9.09 -4.38
CA ARG A 21 11.79 8.17 -5.40
C ARG A 21 10.29 7.94 -5.21
N ILE A 22 9.82 7.69 -3.99
CA ILE A 22 8.38 7.48 -3.72
C ILE A 22 7.58 8.75 -4.00
N ALA A 23 8.09 9.92 -3.63
CA ALA A 23 7.46 11.21 -3.93
C ALA A 23 7.31 11.43 -5.46
N ARG A 24 8.34 11.08 -6.25
CA ARG A 24 8.25 11.13 -7.72
C ARG A 24 7.19 10.17 -8.28
N LEU A 25 7.19 8.91 -7.80
CA LEU A 25 6.16 7.94 -8.18
C LEU A 25 4.75 8.45 -7.85
N GLY A 26 4.58 9.08 -6.68
CA GLY A 26 3.33 9.70 -6.27
C GLY A 26 2.87 10.81 -7.21
N ALA A 27 3.79 11.71 -7.62
CA ALA A 27 3.48 12.78 -8.56
C ALA A 27 3.12 12.26 -9.97
N GLU A 28 3.87 11.27 -10.46
CA GLU A 28 3.64 10.64 -11.76
C GLU A 28 2.29 9.89 -11.77
N LEU A 29 2.03 9.07 -10.75
CA LEU A 29 0.76 8.34 -10.62
C LEU A 29 -0.43 9.29 -10.41
N SER A 30 -0.25 10.40 -9.69
CA SER A 30 -1.29 11.43 -9.55
C SER A 30 -1.69 12.01 -10.92
N THR A 31 -0.72 12.15 -11.82
CA THR A 31 -0.96 12.63 -13.19
C THR A 31 -1.76 11.59 -13.99
N GLU A 32 -1.36 10.32 -13.94
CA GLU A 32 -2.07 9.21 -14.60
C GLU A 32 -3.52 9.06 -14.11
N LEU A 33 -3.74 9.21 -12.80
CA LEU A 33 -5.07 9.13 -12.18
C LEU A 33 -5.88 10.42 -12.31
N SER A 34 -5.27 11.51 -12.78
CA SER A 34 -5.86 12.86 -12.79
C SER A 34 -6.42 13.28 -11.42
N HIS A 35 -5.74 12.86 -10.35
CA HIS A 35 -6.14 13.11 -8.96
C HIS A 35 -4.92 13.09 -8.05
N SER A 36 -4.92 13.92 -7.00
CA SER A 36 -3.80 14.01 -6.08
C SER A 36 -3.71 12.78 -5.18
N LEU A 37 -2.51 12.27 -4.99
CA LEU A 37 -2.20 11.26 -3.97
C LEU A 37 -1.57 11.92 -2.75
N SER A 38 -1.94 11.46 -1.56
CA SER A 38 -1.23 11.80 -0.32
C SER A 38 -0.03 10.85 -0.15
N HIS A 39 1.15 11.40 0.12
CA HIS A 39 2.35 10.62 0.44
C HIS A 39 2.58 10.69 1.95
N ASP A 40 2.61 9.53 2.60
CA ASP A 40 3.05 9.37 3.98
C ASP A 40 4.44 8.71 3.96
N ASP A 41 5.43 9.48 4.36
CA ASP A 41 6.85 9.15 4.37
C ASP A 41 7.34 8.69 5.75
N ASP A 42 6.45 8.56 6.74
CA ASP A 42 6.82 8.14 8.09
C ASP A 42 7.18 6.65 8.12
N MET A 43 8.45 6.38 8.33
CA MET A 43 9.02 5.05 8.44
C MET A 43 9.42 4.67 9.87
N ASN A 44 9.00 5.42 10.90
CA ASN A 44 9.35 5.11 12.29
C ASN A 44 8.95 3.69 12.72
N TYR A 45 7.92 3.13 12.07
CA TYR A 45 7.36 1.79 12.35
C TYR A 45 7.05 1.02 11.07
N ASN A 46 7.65 1.41 9.94
CA ASN A 46 7.34 0.87 8.63
C ASN A 46 8.61 0.55 7.82
N ALA A 47 8.61 -0.60 7.16
CA ALA A 47 9.61 -0.99 6.18
C ALA A 47 9.32 -0.44 4.77
N GLY A 48 8.34 0.45 4.63
CA GLY A 48 7.95 1.07 3.38
C GLY A 48 7.20 2.38 3.59
N GLN A 49 6.92 3.06 2.48
CA GLN A 49 6.11 4.29 2.45
C GLN A 49 4.82 4.04 1.69
N LYS A 50 3.82 4.90 1.90
CA LYS A 50 2.51 4.72 1.26
C LYS A 50 2.03 5.97 0.51
N LEU A 51 1.40 5.70 -0.63
CA LEU A 51 0.63 6.68 -1.40
C LEU A 51 -0.85 6.37 -1.18
N SER A 52 -1.66 7.35 -0.81
CA SER A 52 -3.07 7.12 -0.45
C SER A 52 -4.03 7.97 -1.27
N LEU A 53 -5.20 7.40 -1.53
CA LEU A 53 -6.35 8.07 -2.13
C LEU A 53 -7.63 7.66 -1.42
N TYR A 54 -8.60 8.56 -1.40
CA TYR A 54 -9.95 8.25 -0.97
C TYR A 54 -10.86 7.99 -2.17
N LEU A 55 -11.76 7.04 -2.02
CA LEU A 55 -12.74 6.68 -3.03
C LEU A 55 -14.15 6.75 -2.45
N THR A 56 -15.06 7.32 -3.22
CA THR A 56 -16.52 7.27 -2.99
C THR A 56 -17.06 5.85 -3.18
N ALA A 57 -18.34 5.62 -2.84
CA ALA A 57 -19.01 4.33 -3.04
C ALA A 57 -19.03 3.85 -4.49
N ASP A 58 -19.04 4.76 -5.47
CA ASP A 58 -18.98 4.44 -6.90
C ASP A 58 -17.54 4.27 -7.43
N GLY A 59 -16.54 4.31 -6.53
CA GLY A 59 -15.13 4.05 -6.83
C GLY A 59 -14.40 5.23 -7.47
N ARG A 60 -14.92 6.46 -7.35
CA ARG A 60 -14.27 7.66 -7.88
C ARG A 60 -13.37 8.32 -6.83
N PRO A 61 -12.25 8.94 -7.24
CA PRO A 61 -11.40 9.66 -6.30
C PRO A 61 -12.09 10.88 -5.70
N THR A 62 -11.79 11.16 -4.43
CA THR A 62 -12.28 12.36 -3.72
C THR A 62 -11.21 12.86 -2.75
N ASP A 63 -11.13 14.18 -2.57
CA ASP A 63 -10.31 14.81 -1.54
C ASP A 63 -11.04 14.91 -0.19
N ASP A 64 -12.36 14.68 -0.18
CA ASP A 64 -13.18 14.71 1.04
C ASP A 64 -13.27 13.33 1.67
N ALA A 65 -12.51 13.12 2.75
CA ALA A 65 -12.52 11.89 3.52
C ALA A 65 -13.90 11.53 4.10
N ARG A 66 -14.80 12.51 4.31
CA ARG A 66 -16.18 12.24 4.79
C ARG A 66 -17.11 11.78 3.68
N ALA A 67 -16.82 12.14 2.43
CA ALA A 67 -17.57 11.64 1.26
C ALA A 67 -17.07 10.27 0.79
N ALA A 68 -15.96 9.80 1.35
CA ALA A 68 -15.32 8.56 0.97
C ALA A 68 -15.93 7.35 1.69
N ASN A 69 -16.01 6.23 0.97
CA ASN A 69 -16.37 4.93 1.52
C ASN A 69 -15.17 3.99 1.58
N HIS A 70 -14.11 4.31 0.85
CA HIS A 70 -12.86 3.56 0.87
C HIS A 70 -11.67 4.49 1.00
N ALA A 71 -10.68 4.07 1.79
CA ALA A 71 -9.34 4.60 1.78
C ALA A 71 -8.42 3.54 1.19
N LEU A 72 -7.85 3.81 0.02
CA LEU A 72 -6.92 2.93 -0.67
C LEU A 72 -5.50 3.44 -0.44
N SER A 73 -4.66 2.61 0.15
CA SER A 73 -3.23 2.88 0.37
C SER A 73 -2.39 1.92 -0.44
N ILE A 74 -1.49 2.48 -1.23
CA ILE A 74 -0.50 1.78 -2.03
C ILE A 74 0.81 1.79 -1.25
N TRP A 75 1.19 0.64 -0.71
CA TRP A 75 2.40 0.48 0.08
C TRP A 75 3.55 0.04 -0.81
N ILE A 76 4.70 0.70 -0.70
CA ILE A 76 5.90 0.42 -1.49
C ILE A 76 7.04 0.10 -0.51
N SER A 77 7.61 -1.10 -0.65
CA SER A 77 8.66 -1.59 0.23
C SER A 77 9.97 -0.87 -0.02
N SER A 78 10.70 -0.57 1.06
CA SER A 78 12.09 -0.11 0.99
C SER A 78 13.08 -1.28 0.86
N LYS A 79 12.66 -2.49 1.25
CA LYS A 79 13.51 -3.69 1.31
C LYS A 79 13.68 -4.35 -0.05
N GLY A 80 12.79 -4.09 -1.00
CA GLY A 80 12.85 -4.66 -2.33
C GLY A 80 11.88 -3.99 -3.31
N PRO A 81 11.86 -4.43 -4.57
CA PRO A 81 11.02 -3.87 -5.62
C PRO A 81 9.57 -4.37 -5.51
N PHE A 82 8.95 -4.18 -4.35
CA PHE A 82 7.64 -4.72 -4.03
C PHE A 82 6.64 -3.63 -3.69
N TRP A 83 5.39 -3.87 -4.04
CA TRP A 83 4.28 -3.02 -3.64
C TRP A 83 3.04 -3.86 -3.32
N THR A 84 2.10 -3.28 -2.58
CA THR A 84 0.78 -3.87 -2.36
C THR A 84 -0.29 -2.80 -2.16
N ALA A 85 -1.55 -3.19 -2.31
CA ALA A 85 -2.70 -2.34 -2.05
C ALA A 85 -3.40 -2.78 -0.77
N ILE A 86 -3.64 -1.84 0.13
CA ILE A 86 -4.42 -2.05 1.37
C ILE A 86 -5.64 -1.14 1.32
N VAL A 87 -6.81 -1.72 1.56
CA VAL A 87 -8.08 -0.99 1.58
C VAL A 87 -8.64 -0.95 2.99
N HIS A 88 -9.09 0.23 3.39
CA HIS A 88 -10.03 0.37 4.48
C HIS A 88 -11.37 0.86 3.95
N ARG A 89 -12.46 0.49 4.62
CA ARG A 89 -13.82 0.92 4.33
C ARG A 89 -14.43 1.67 5.50
N GLY A 90 -15.26 2.66 5.21
CA GLY A 90 -15.94 3.48 6.19
C GLY A 90 -17.35 3.83 5.72
N PRO A 91 -18.32 4.01 6.64
CA PRO A 91 -19.60 4.57 6.28
C PRO A 91 -19.47 6.05 5.89
N GLU A 92 -20.27 6.48 4.91
CA GLU A 92 -20.28 7.88 4.46
C GLU A 92 -20.63 8.82 5.63
N GLY A 93 -19.91 9.93 5.74
CA GLY A 93 -20.08 10.93 6.79
C GLY A 93 -19.27 10.67 8.08
N GLU A 94 -18.71 9.46 8.22
CA GLU A 94 -17.87 9.08 9.37
C GLU A 94 -16.38 9.06 9.01
N LEU A 95 -15.52 9.15 10.02
CA LEU A 95 -14.06 9.05 9.87
C LEU A 95 -13.51 7.78 10.52
N THR A 96 -14.38 6.79 10.73
CA THR A 96 -14.02 5.50 11.29
C THR A 96 -13.81 4.51 10.16
N TRP A 97 -12.61 3.95 10.11
CA TRP A 97 -12.15 3.07 9.04
C TRP A 97 -11.97 1.65 9.56
N TYR A 98 -12.44 0.68 8.78
CA TYR A 98 -12.33 -0.75 9.07
C TYR A 98 -11.55 -1.44 7.95
N PRO A 99 -10.85 -2.55 8.20
CA PRO A 99 -10.26 -3.34 7.13
C PRO A 99 -11.29 -3.68 6.05
N GLY A 100 -10.91 -3.48 4.79
CA GLY A 100 -11.66 -3.87 3.60
C GLY A 100 -10.77 -4.68 2.66
N SER A 101 -11.38 -5.35 1.69
CA SER A 101 -10.62 -6.04 0.64
C SER A 101 -10.50 -5.15 -0.60
N VAL A 102 -9.39 -5.31 -1.32
CA VAL A 102 -9.19 -4.70 -2.65
C VAL A 102 -10.33 -5.08 -3.61
N SER A 103 -10.93 -6.26 -3.44
CA SER A 103 -12.05 -6.70 -4.28
C SER A 103 -13.25 -5.74 -4.20
N ALA A 104 -13.50 -5.13 -3.04
CA ALA A 104 -14.64 -4.22 -2.85
C ALA A 104 -14.52 -2.96 -3.71
N VAL A 105 -13.30 -2.45 -3.91
CA VAL A 105 -13.03 -1.34 -4.83
C VAL A 105 -13.21 -1.80 -6.28
N ARG A 106 -12.76 -3.02 -6.59
CA ARG A 106 -12.79 -3.63 -7.93
C ARG A 106 -14.22 -3.92 -8.44
N GLU A 107 -15.21 -4.01 -7.56
CA GLU A 107 -16.62 -4.22 -7.94
C GLU A 107 -17.21 -3.06 -8.75
N THR A 108 -16.64 -1.86 -8.64
CA THR A 108 -17.08 -0.68 -9.38
C THR A 108 -16.26 -0.49 -10.65
N PRO A 109 -16.85 -0.02 -11.78
CA PRO A 109 -16.09 0.25 -12.99
C PRO A 109 -14.96 1.28 -12.79
N ALA A 110 -15.22 2.35 -12.02
CA ALA A 110 -14.23 3.37 -11.73
C ALA A 110 -13.10 2.84 -10.83
N GLY A 111 -13.45 2.11 -9.77
CA GLY A 111 -12.46 1.50 -8.88
C GLY A 111 -11.60 0.45 -9.57
N ASN A 112 -12.19 -0.39 -10.43
CA ASN A 112 -11.41 -1.33 -11.25
C ASN A 112 -10.43 -0.60 -12.20
N GLN A 113 -10.87 0.47 -12.87
CA GLN A 113 -10.01 1.27 -13.73
C GLN A 113 -8.83 1.91 -12.97
N ILE A 114 -9.07 2.38 -11.74
CA ILE A 114 -8.03 2.92 -10.87
C ILE A 114 -7.01 1.83 -10.53
N LEU A 115 -7.47 0.67 -10.07
CA LEU A 115 -6.59 -0.45 -9.73
C LEU A 115 -5.78 -0.94 -10.94
N GLU A 116 -6.39 -1.05 -12.12
CA GLU A 116 -5.67 -1.42 -13.36
C GLU A 116 -4.63 -0.37 -13.77
N THR A 117 -4.91 0.91 -13.54
CA THR A 117 -3.96 2.00 -13.78
C THR A 117 -2.78 1.88 -12.82
N ILE A 118 -3.04 1.66 -11.53
CA ILE A 118 -2.01 1.46 -10.51
C ILE A 118 -1.17 0.22 -10.83
N ASP A 119 -1.80 -0.92 -11.13
CA ASP A 119 -1.13 -2.18 -11.45
C ASP A 119 -0.14 -2.00 -12.61
N ARG A 120 -0.60 -1.37 -13.70
CA ARG A 120 0.22 -1.10 -14.89
C ARG A 120 1.33 -0.10 -14.60
N PHE A 121 1.02 0.96 -13.86
CA PHE A 121 1.99 1.99 -13.48
C PHE A 121 3.12 1.36 -12.67
N MET A 122 2.80 0.63 -11.60
CA MET A 122 3.80 -0.01 -10.75
C MET A 122 4.65 -1.02 -11.53
N ALA A 123 4.03 -1.82 -12.40
CA ALA A 123 4.76 -2.73 -13.28
C ALA A 123 5.72 -2.00 -14.23
N SER A 124 5.35 -0.81 -14.72
CA SER A 124 6.23 0.01 -15.58
C SER A 124 7.44 0.61 -14.86
N HIS A 125 7.42 0.60 -13.52
CA HIS A 125 8.51 1.01 -12.64
C HIS A 125 9.24 -0.19 -12.00
N ASP A 126 9.13 -1.38 -12.62
CA ASP A 126 9.76 -2.62 -12.16
C ASP A 126 9.37 -3.03 -10.73
N LEU A 127 8.18 -2.61 -10.26
CA LEU A 127 7.64 -3.00 -8.96
C LEU A 127 6.71 -4.21 -9.11
N THR A 128 6.95 -5.22 -8.28
CA THR A 128 6.19 -6.48 -8.27
C THR A 128 5.10 -6.43 -7.21
N LEU A 129 3.87 -6.78 -7.59
CA LEU A 129 2.74 -6.85 -6.67
C LEU A 129 2.90 -8.03 -5.71
N VAL A 130 2.81 -7.76 -4.41
CA VAL A 130 2.60 -8.79 -3.38
C VAL A 130 1.09 -8.94 -3.18
N PRO A 131 0.51 -10.10 -3.54
CA PRO A 131 -0.94 -10.28 -3.51
C PRO A 131 -1.47 -10.34 -2.08
N GLU A 132 -2.74 -9.96 -1.88
CA GLU A 132 -3.39 -9.83 -0.57
C GLU A 132 -3.29 -11.14 0.24
N GLU A 133 -3.44 -12.31 -0.40
CA GLU A 133 -3.32 -13.61 0.25
C GLU A 133 -1.91 -13.95 0.75
N ALA A 134 -0.86 -13.33 0.18
CA ALA A 134 0.52 -13.53 0.61
C ALA A 134 0.86 -12.69 1.84
N LEU A 135 0.22 -11.52 2.00
CA LEU A 135 0.51 -10.58 3.08
C LEU A 135 0.34 -11.18 4.47
N GLY A 136 -0.67 -12.04 4.67
CA GLY A 136 -0.94 -12.70 5.95
C GLY A 136 -0.16 -13.99 6.17
N GLN A 137 0.71 -14.40 5.24
CA GLN A 137 1.53 -15.60 5.41
C GLN A 137 2.65 -15.33 6.42
N PRO A 138 3.03 -16.32 7.26
CA PRO A 138 4.18 -16.19 8.14
C PRO A 138 5.46 -15.92 7.35
N ALA A 139 6.24 -14.96 7.81
CA ALA A 139 7.62 -14.77 7.40
C ALA A 139 8.49 -15.66 8.29
N GLU A 140 8.81 -16.88 7.81
CA GLU A 140 9.58 -17.85 8.61
C GLU A 140 10.88 -17.24 9.16
N GLY A 141 11.15 -17.46 10.44
CA GLY A 141 12.33 -16.95 11.14
C GLY A 141 12.25 -15.47 11.54
N HIS A 142 11.13 -14.79 11.28
CA HIS A 142 10.92 -13.40 11.66
C HIS A 142 9.88 -13.27 12.77
N GLU A 143 10.11 -12.33 13.67
CA GLU A 143 9.24 -12.01 14.79
C GLU A 143 8.96 -10.51 14.80
N THR A 144 7.81 -10.14 15.34
CA THR A 144 7.42 -8.76 15.57
C THR A 144 8.29 -8.13 16.66
N GLU A 145 8.72 -6.88 16.47
CA GLU A 145 9.58 -6.22 17.47
C GLU A 145 8.87 -5.93 18.80
N MET A 146 7.54 -5.78 18.77
CA MET A 146 6.76 -5.37 19.94
C MET A 146 6.60 -6.48 20.99
N ASP A 147 6.29 -7.71 20.55
CA ASP A 147 5.92 -8.82 21.43
C ASP A 147 6.57 -10.17 21.08
N GLY A 148 7.40 -10.22 20.04
CA GLY A 148 8.09 -11.44 19.61
C GLY A 148 7.15 -12.49 18.99
N ALA A 149 5.94 -12.09 18.60
CA ALA A 149 5.03 -12.96 17.86
C ALA A 149 5.57 -13.25 16.46
N PRO A 150 5.22 -14.39 15.83
CA PRO A 150 5.62 -14.65 14.45
C PRO A 150 5.15 -13.54 13.50
N ALA A 151 6.08 -12.92 12.78
CA ALA A 151 5.78 -11.86 11.83
C ALA A 151 5.17 -12.42 10.54
N THR A 152 4.36 -11.60 9.85
CA THR A 152 3.85 -11.91 8.51
C THR A 152 4.68 -11.25 7.41
N VAL A 153 4.46 -11.65 6.15
CA VAL A 153 5.07 -10.99 4.98
C VAL A 153 4.78 -9.49 4.97
N ARG A 154 3.57 -9.08 5.37
CA ARG A 154 3.21 -7.66 5.52
C ARG A 154 4.10 -6.96 6.55
N ASP A 155 4.27 -7.59 7.71
CA ASP A 155 4.98 -7.03 8.86
C ASP A 155 6.49 -6.93 8.63
N VAL A 156 7.03 -7.65 7.66
CA VAL A 156 8.46 -7.61 7.34
C VAL A 156 8.74 -6.71 6.14
N LEU A 157 7.87 -6.71 5.12
CA LEU A 157 8.11 -5.97 3.88
C LEU A 157 7.61 -4.52 3.89
N PHE A 158 6.58 -4.22 4.67
CA PHE A 158 5.86 -2.94 4.58
C PHE A 158 5.67 -2.26 5.93
N CYS A 159 5.35 -3.02 6.97
CA CYS A 159 5.37 -2.55 8.35
C CYS A 159 6.70 -3.00 9.01
N GLU A 160 7.07 -2.45 10.15
CA GLU A 160 8.12 -3.02 11.03
C GLU A 160 7.56 -3.28 12.45
N ILE A 161 6.44 -2.65 12.80
CA ILE A 161 5.75 -2.90 14.06
C ILE A 161 4.30 -3.30 13.78
N CYS A 162 4.05 -4.60 13.80
CA CYS A 162 2.77 -5.18 14.23
C CYS A 162 3.05 -6.09 15.41
#